data_AF-A0A9C9JLY2-F1
#
_entry.id   AF-A0A9C9JLY2-F1
#
_cell.length_a   1.000
_cell.length_b   1.000
_cell.length_c   1.000
_cell.angle_alpha   90.00
_cell.angle_beta   90.00
_cell.angle_gamma   90.00
#
_symmetry.space_group_name_H-M   'P 1'
#
loop_
_entity.id
_entity.type
_entity.pdbx_description
1 polymer ?
#
loop_
_entity_poly.entity_id
_entity_poly.type
_entity_poly.pdbx_seq_one_letter_code
_entity_poly.pdbx_strand_id
1 'polypeptide(L)' 'KVTYTNAKGEHLEFAWGDVLLHSINHSVHHRAQISSAVRAGGGEPLWLDYIVMCKEEYQQQAQAAEGGKSNG' A
#
# COMPACT_ATOMS: atom_id res chain seq x y z
N LYS A 1 16.95 -8.73 -15.21
CA LYS A 1 16.72 -7.31 -15.54
C LYS A 1 15.38 -7.20 -16.26
N VAL A 2 14.75 -6.04 -16.22
CA VAL A 2 13.49 -5.75 -16.93
C VAL A 2 13.74 -4.64 -17.94
N THR A 3 13.21 -4.81 -19.15
CA THR A 3 13.32 -3.83 -20.23
C THR A 3 12.00 -3.09 -20.40
N TYR A 4 12.09 -1.80 -20.68
CA TYR A 4 10.94 -0.91 -20.88
C TYR A 4 11.27 0.07 -22.00
N THR A 5 10.35 0.24 -22.94
CA THR A 5 10.45 1.32 -23.93
C THR A 5 9.46 2.41 -23.54
N ASN A 6 9.98 3.60 -23.30
CA ASN A 6 9.11 4.71 -22.90
C ASN A 6 8.34 5.31 -24.08
N ALA A 7 7.42 6.23 -23.80
CA ALA A 7 6.59 6.89 -24.82
C ALA A 7 7.39 7.70 -25.87
N LYS A 8 8.68 7.97 -25.61
CA LYS A 8 9.59 8.63 -26.56
C LYS A 8 10.39 7.64 -27.41
N GLY A 9 10.20 6.33 -27.22
CA GLY A 9 10.93 5.28 -27.93
C GLY A 9 12.29 4.95 -27.33
N GLU A 10 12.63 5.48 -26.15
CA GLU A 10 13.91 5.19 -25.50
C GLU A 10 13.86 3.83 -24.81
N HIS A 11 14.89 3.01 -25.04
CA HIS A 11 15.05 1.73 -24.39
C HIS A 11 15.74 1.89 -23.03
N LEU A 12 15.04 1.45 -21.99
CA LEU A 12 15.50 1.47 -20.61
C LEU A 12 15.61 0.05 -20.09
N GLU A 13 16.61 -0.19 -19.24
CA GLU A 13 16.82 -1.49 -18.59
C GLU A 13 17.08 -1.26 -17.10
N PHE A 14 16.34 -1.98 -16.25
CA PHE A 14 16.45 -1.87 -14.80
C PHE A 14 16.71 -3.23 -14.16
N ALA A 15 17.39 -3.25 -13.01
CA ALA A 15 17.43 -4.44 -12.19
C ALA A 15 16.04 -4.69 -11.56
N TRP A 16 15.65 -5.95 -11.43
CA TRP A 16 14.38 -6.31 -10.80
C TRP A 16 14.27 -5.78 -9.36
N GLY A 17 15.37 -5.85 -8.61
CA GLY A 17 15.43 -5.33 -7.24
C GLY A 17 15.10 -3.84 -7.17
N ASP A 18 15.64 -3.03 -8.08
CA ASP A 18 15.42 -1.58 -8.10
C ASP A 18 13.96 -1.24 -8.40
N VAL A 19 13.33 -1.94 -9.35
CA VAL A 19 11.92 -1.73 -9.71
C VAL A 19 11.00 -2.11 -8.55
N LEU A 20 11.25 -3.23 -7.89
CA LEU A 20 10.48 -3.66 -6.73
C LEU A 20 10.64 -2.69 -5.55
N LEU A 21 11.87 -2.27 -5.26
CA LEU A 21 12.16 -1.31 -4.21
C LEU A 21 11.48 0.04 -4.47
N HIS A 22 11.53 0.53 -5.71
CA HIS A 22 10.83 1.74 -6.12
C HIS A 22 9.33 1.61 -5.91
N SER A 23 8.72 0.51 -6.38
CA SER A 23 7.28 0.30 -6.28
C SER A 23 6.81 0.28 -4.82
N ILE A 24 7.49 -0.46 -3.95
CA ILE A 24 7.18 -0.53 -2.51
C ILE A 24 7.28 0.86 -1.87
N ASN A 25 8.38 1.58 -2.11
CA ASN A 25 8.58 2.91 -1.53
C ASN A 25 7.56 3.93 -2.03
N HIS A 26 7.19 3.87 -3.31
CA HIS A 26 6.17 4.72 -3.90
C HIS A 26 4.79 4.47 -3.28
N SER A 27 4.43 3.21 -3.05
CA SER A 27 3.19 2.85 -2.33
C SER A 27 3.18 3.37 -0.89
N VAL A 28 4.31 3.27 -0.17
CA VAL A 28 4.45 3.82 1.19
C VAL A 28 4.29 5.33 1.19
N HIS A 29 4.89 6.04 0.22
CA HIS A 29 4.78 7.48 0.08
C HIS A 29 3.32 7.94 -0.10
N HIS A 30 2.59 7.33 -1.04
CA HIS A 30 1.18 7.67 -1.24
C HIS A 30 0.30 7.32 -0.05
N ARG A 31 0.56 6.21 0.64
CA ARG A 31 -0.13 5.89 1.90
C ARG A 31 0.06 6.99 2.95
N ALA A 32 1.28 7.51 3.10
CA ALA A 32 1.55 8.60 4.03
C ALA A 32 0.81 9.89 3.64
N GLN A 33 0.71 10.20 2.35
CA GLN A 33 -0.09 11.33 1.86
C GLN A 33 -1.56 11.17 2.23
N ILE A 34 -2.15 9.99 2.00
CA ILE A 34 -3.55 9.70 2.33
C ILE A 34 -3.77 9.79 3.84
N SER A 35 -2.92 9.15 4.66
CA SER A 35 -3.02 9.24 6.12
C SER A 35 -2.94 10.68 6.61
N SER A 36 -2.09 11.50 6.01
CA SER A 36 -1.98 12.92 6.35
C SER A 36 -3.26 13.69 6.00
N ALA A 37 -3.84 13.43 4.84
CA ALA A 37 -5.11 14.03 4.43
C ALA A 37 -6.28 13.62 5.35
N VAL A 38 -6.34 12.34 5.76
CA VAL A 38 -7.34 11.85 6.72
C VAL A 38 -7.22 12.58 8.07
N ARG A 39 -5.99 12.72 8.60
CA ARG A 39 -5.76 13.49 9.85
C ARG A 39 -6.18 14.95 9.70
N ALA A 40 -5.83 15.58 8.58
CA ALA A 40 -6.21 16.97 8.31
C ALA A 40 -7.74 17.16 8.25
N GLY A 41 -8.47 16.15 7.80
CA GLY A 41 -9.94 16.11 7.82
C GLY A 41 -10.56 15.75 9.17
N GLY A 42 -9.76 15.58 10.24
CA GLY A 42 -10.23 15.19 11.57
C GLY A 42 -10.56 13.70 11.73
N GLY A 43 -10.25 12.87 10.73
CA GLY A 43 -10.40 11.42 10.81
C GLY A 43 -9.16 10.75 11.42
N GLU A 44 -9.35 9.51 11.91
CA GLU A 44 -8.22 8.67 12.32
C GLU A 44 -7.74 7.84 11.11
N PRO A 45 -6.46 7.92 10.73
CA PRO A 45 -5.93 7.09 9.65
C PRO A 45 -5.97 5.61 10.00
N LEU A 46 -6.08 4.79 8.96
CA LEU A 46 -5.90 3.35 9.12
C LEU A 46 -4.56 3.04 9.78
N TRP A 47 -4.57 2.00 10.60
CA TRP A 47 -3.37 1.47 11.21
C TRP A 47 -2.64 0.57 10.21
N LEU A 48 -1.32 0.78 10.05
CA LEU A 48 -0.57 0.25 8.90
C LEU A 48 0.73 -0.46 9.30
N ASP A 49 0.77 -1.04 10.50
CA ASP A 49 1.91 -1.83 10.94
C ASP A 49 1.98 -3.16 10.17
N TYR A 50 3.07 -3.35 9.44
CA TYR A 50 3.28 -4.53 8.61
C TYR A 50 3.44 -5.80 9.45
N ILE A 51 4.20 -5.75 10.55
CA ILE A 51 4.46 -6.92 11.40
C ILE A 51 3.14 -7.45 11.93
N VAL A 52 2.26 -6.52 12.28
CA VAL A 52 0.98 -6.89 12.88
C VAL A 52 -0.06 -7.28 11.84
N MET A 53 -0.05 -6.68 10.65
CA MET A 53 -0.83 -7.18 9.51
C MET A 53 -0.47 -8.63 9.14
N CYS A 54 0.80 -9.01 9.28
CA CYS A 54 1.25 -10.38 9.04
C CYS A 54 0.85 -11.37 10.14
N LYS A 55 0.39 -10.91 11.32
CA LYS A 55 -0.09 -11.81 12.37
C LYS A 55 -1.49 -12.33 12.04
N GLU A 56 -1.65 -13.65 12.06
CA GLU A 56 -2.93 -14.34 11.78
C GLU A 56 -4.08 -13.83 12.66
N GLU A 57 -3.80 -13.48 13.92
CA GLU A 57 -4.78 -12.94 14.88
C GLU A 57 -5.43 -11.63 14.41
N TYR A 58 -4.69 -10.80 13.67
CA TYR A 58 -5.22 -9.56 13.10
C TYR A 58 -6.03 -9.79 11.83
N GLN A 59 -5.66 -10.79 11.03
CA GLN A 59 -6.43 -11.16 9.84
C GLN A 59 -7.82 -11.67 10.22
N GLN A 60 -7.95 -12.40 11.34
CA GLN A 60 -9.24 -12.87 11.87
C GLN A 60 -10.13 -11.72 12.38
N GLN A 61 -9.55 -10.73 13.05
CA GLN A 61 -10.29 -9.56 13.55
C GLN A 61 -10.77 -8.65 12.40
N ALA A 62 -9.95 -8.48 11.35
CA ALA A 62 -10.33 -7.72 10.16
C ALA A 62 -11.52 -8.38 9.43
N GLN A 63 -11.51 -9.70 9.28
CA GLN A 63 -12.61 -10.46 8.66
C GLN A 63 -13.92 -10.38 9.47
N ALA A 64 -13.84 -10.42 10.80
CA ALA A 64 -15.01 -10.29 11.67
C ALA A 64 -15.63 -8.87 11.61
N ALA A 65 -14.81 -7.82 11.45
CA ALA A 65 -15.28 -6.44 11.32
C ALA A 65 -15.99 -6.16 9.97
N GLU A 66 -15.61 -6.87 8.91
CA GLU A 66 -16.26 -6.77 7.60
C GLU A 66 -17.59 -7.55 7.52
N GLY A 67 -17.73 -8.66 8.26
CA GLY A 67 -18.97 -9.44 8.34
C GLY A 67 -20.12 -8.81 9.13
N GLY A 68 -19.87 -7.71 9.85
CA GLY A 68 -20.85 -7.04 10.72
C GLY A 68 -21.76 -6.00 10.03
N LYS A 69 -21.59 -5.70 8.74
CA LYS A 69 -22.39 -4.70 8.00
C LYS A 69 -23.54 -5.30 7.17
N SER A 70 -24.21 -6.32 7.69
CA SER A 70 -25.45 -6.85 7.11
C SER A 70 -26.48 -7.15 8.20
N ASN A 71 -27.01 -6.11 8.83
CA ASN A 71 -28.42 -6.02 9.21
C ASN A 71 -28.73 -4.62 9.76
N GLY A 72 -29.54 -3.88 9.02
CA GLY A 72 -30.04 -2.55 9.36
C GLY A 72 -30.82 -1.99 8.19
#